data_AF-A0A1Q7GEM1-F1
#
_entry.id   AF-A0A1Q7GEM1-F1
#
_cell.length_a   1.000
_cell.length_b   1.000
_cell.length_c   1.000
_cell.angle_alpha   90.00
_cell.angle_beta   90.00
_cell.angle_gamma   90.00
#
_symmetry.space_group_name_H-M   'P 1'
#
loop_
_entity.id
_entity.type
_entity.pdbx_description
1 polymer ?
#
loop_
_entity_poly.entity_id
_entity_poly.type
_entity_poly.pdbx_seq_one_letter_code
_entity_poly.pdbx_strand_id
1 'polypeptide(L)'
;MMHPLPVAFAVLAQCLDAEPLPACRSFIVTEAHVLARLTPDAGSGACCPEVLYTSYLSAEVAWMLNLGSGRAAVGVGVFGGREFAIDATQLGVRARYRRWLGRHRAVDVGAGVVLTSVGAGGLTEHAGLTTHAALDLGGWIRLAGGVDWVPALRYSTDYPPVPVRVSPSVYLGFSLTRTPARLVWAAAGAGGLLAAAWDN
;
A
#
# COMPACT_ATOMS: atom_id res chain seq x y z
N MET A 1 18.58 -53.97 14.83
CA MET A 1 19.07 -53.00 13.83
C MET A 1 17.90 -52.13 13.39
N MET A 2 17.71 -50.98 14.02
CA MET A 2 16.66 -50.02 13.66
C MET A 2 17.22 -49.05 12.62
N HIS A 3 16.59 -49.00 11.44
CA HIS A 3 16.86 -47.97 10.45
C HIS A 3 16.36 -46.61 10.98
N PRO A 4 17.13 -45.52 10.87
CA PRO A 4 16.60 -44.19 11.11
C PRO A 4 15.61 -43.83 9.99
N LEU A 5 14.41 -43.41 10.38
CA LEU A 5 13.40 -42.86 9.47
C LEU A 5 13.92 -41.56 8.81
N PRO A 6 13.56 -41.30 7.55
CA PRO A 6 14.12 -40.21 6.77
C PRO A 6 13.66 -38.85 7.32
N VAL A 7 14.59 -37.90 7.25
CA VAL A 7 14.40 -36.48 7.53
C VAL A 7 13.12 -36.00 6.85
N ALA A 8 12.10 -35.71 7.67
CA ALA A 8 10.82 -35.19 7.20
C ALA A 8 11.04 -33.93 6.37
N PHE A 9 10.49 -33.94 5.16
CA PHE A 9 10.36 -32.79 4.29
C PHE A 9 9.88 -31.58 5.08
N ALA A 10 10.74 -30.57 5.23
CA ALA A 10 10.34 -29.26 5.72
C ALA A 10 9.45 -28.63 4.65
N VAL A 11 8.15 -28.93 4.71
CA VAL A 11 7.13 -28.27 3.91
C VAL A 11 7.28 -26.77 4.14
N LEU A 12 7.42 -26.03 3.04
CA LEU A 12 7.30 -24.57 2.98
C LEU A 12 5.92 -24.20 3.55
N ALA A 13 5.81 -24.04 4.87
CA ALA A 13 4.57 -23.60 5.50
C ALA A 13 4.39 -22.11 5.17
N GLN A 14 3.87 -21.86 3.97
CA GLN A 14 3.41 -20.56 3.51
C GLN A 14 2.08 -20.29 4.21
N CYS A 15 2.10 -19.43 5.22
CA CYS A 15 0.88 -19.06 5.93
C CYS A 15 0.13 -17.96 5.18
N LEU A 16 -1.21 -18.04 5.22
CA LEU A 16 -2.06 -16.95 4.76
C LEU A 16 -2.15 -15.82 5.81
N ASP A 17 -1.94 -16.18 7.07
CA ASP A 17 -1.89 -15.22 8.17
C ASP A 17 -0.45 -14.93 8.57
N ALA A 18 -0.20 -13.65 8.85
CA ALA A 18 1.08 -13.19 9.33
C ALA A 18 1.27 -13.62 10.79
N GLU A 19 2.23 -14.53 11.04
CA GLU A 19 2.61 -14.98 12.38
C GLU A 19 4.14 -15.08 12.53
N PRO A 20 4.69 -14.89 13.75
CA PRO A 20 6.12 -15.07 14.02
C PRO A 20 6.57 -16.54 13.94
N LEU A 21 7.89 -16.78 13.88
CA LEU A 21 8.42 -18.13 14.13
C LEU A 21 8.11 -18.58 15.57
N PRO A 22 7.96 -19.90 15.80
CA PRO A 22 8.11 -21.00 14.83
C PRO A 22 6.86 -21.30 13.99
N ALA A 23 5.78 -20.55 14.13
CA ALA A 23 4.49 -20.88 13.49
C ALA A 23 4.56 -20.84 11.96
N CYS A 24 5.21 -19.83 11.38
CA CYS A 24 5.31 -19.64 9.94
C CYS A 24 6.75 -19.30 9.51
N ARG A 25 7.23 -19.90 8.42
CA ARG A 25 8.53 -19.52 7.82
C ARG A 25 8.36 -18.37 6.82
N SER A 26 7.31 -18.45 6.02
CA SER A 26 6.90 -17.42 5.07
C SER A 26 5.40 -17.16 5.21
N PHE A 27 4.95 -15.97 4.84
CA PHE A 27 3.53 -15.64 4.82
C PHE A 27 3.20 -14.61 3.75
N ILE A 28 1.95 -14.60 3.31
CA ILE A 28 1.39 -13.57 2.43
C ILE A 28 0.64 -12.57 3.29
N VAL A 29 0.74 -11.30 2.93
CA VAL A 29 0.01 -10.19 3.53
C VAL A 29 -0.89 -9.59 2.47
N THR A 30 -2.17 -9.48 2.77
CA THR A 30 -3.16 -8.76 1.95
C THR A 30 -3.76 -7.64 2.78
N GLU A 31 -3.73 -6.43 2.23
CA GLU A 31 -4.15 -5.21 2.92
C GLU A 31 -5.02 -4.33 2.05
N ALA A 32 -6.08 -3.76 2.64
CA ALA A 32 -6.81 -2.64 2.09
C ALA A 32 -6.57 -1.42 2.97
N HIS A 33 -6.34 -0.26 2.37
CA HIS A 33 -6.02 0.99 3.05
C HIS A 33 -7.05 2.06 2.69
N VAL A 34 -7.50 2.78 3.71
CA VAL A 34 -8.21 4.05 3.56
C VAL A 34 -7.32 5.11 4.18
N LEU A 35 -6.72 5.95 3.35
CA LEU A 35 -5.76 6.97 3.76
C LEU A 35 -6.33 8.36 3.45
N ALA A 36 -6.10 9.29 4.36
CA ALA A 36 -6.29 10.72 4.12
C ALA A 36 -4.92 11.33 3.81
N ARG A 37 -4.88 12.19 2.79
CA ARG A 37 -3.70 13.00 2.51
C ARG A 37 -3.68 14.22 3.42
N LEU A 38 -2.53 14.48 4.03
CA LEU A 38 -2.34 15.57 4.98
C LEU A 38 -1.67 16.80 4.35
N THR A 39 -1.01 16.62 3.21
CA THR A 39 -0.43 17.69 2.40
C THR A 39 -1.44 18.21 1.38
N PRO A 40 -1.57 19.54 1.19
CA PRO A 40 -2.40 20.12 0.14
C PRO A 40 -2.10 19.55 -1.24
N ASP A 41 -3.14 19.38 -2.06
CA ASP A 41 -2.99 19.41 -3.51
C ASP A 41 -3.15 20.82 -4.07
N ALA A 42 -2.53 21.06 -5.22
CA ALA A 42 -2.85 22.21 -6.04
C ALA A 42 -4.16 21.91 -6.78
N GLY A 43 -5.28 22.30 -6.17
CA GLY A 43 -6.61 22.18 -6.76
C GLY A 43 -6.81 23.11 -7.97
N SER A 44 -7.77 22.72 -8.81
CA SER A 44 -8.12 23.20 -10.15
C SER A 44 -7.75 24.65 -10.47
N GLY A 45 -7.23 24.91 -11.68
CA GLY A 45 -6.78 26.24 -12.14
C GLY A 45 -7.86 27.33 -12.25
N ALA A 46 -8.89 27.31 -11.41
CA ALA A 46 -9.64 28.49 -11.03
C ALA A 46 -8.75 29.42 -10.17
N CYS A 47 -9.08 30.71 -10.19
CA CYS A 47 -8.40 31.88 -9.59
C CYS A 47 -7.85 31.74 -8.15
N CYS A 48 -8.15 30.66 -7.43
CA CYS A 48 -7.73 30.41 -6.06
C CYS A 48 -7.18 28.99 -5.91
N PRO A 49 -6.04 28.78 -5.21
CA PRO A 49 -5.62 27.43 -4.84
C PRO A 49 -6.63 26.86 -3.84
N GLU A 50 -7.59 26.09 -4.32
CA GLU A 50 -8.40 25.24 -3.44
C GLU A 50 -7.47 24.17 -2.87
N VAL A 51 -7.16 24.29 -1.58
CA VAL A 51 -6.46 23.26 -0.82
C VAL A 51 -7.42 22.09 -0.67
N LEU A 52 -7.31 21.11 -1.56
CA LEU A 52 -8.09 19.88 -1.48
C LEU A 52 -7.35 18.89 -0.58
N TYR A 53 -8.01 18.51 0.52
CA TYR A 53 -7.66 17.30 1.27
C TYR A 53 -8.40 16.14 0.62
N THR A 54 -7.66 15.14 0.15
CA THR A 54 -8.23 14.00 -0.57
C THR A 54 -8.06 12.71 0.20
N SER A 55 -8.97 11.78 -0.03
CA SER A 55 -8.86 10.40 0.39
C SER A 55 -8.24 9.56 -0.71
N TYR A 56 -7.60 8.49 -0.27
CA TYR A 56 -6.87 7.56 -1.11
C TYR A 56 -7.21 6.14 -0.67
N LEU A 57 -7.65 5.31 -1.63
CA LEU A 57 -7.93 3.90 -1.40
C LEU A 57 -6.83 3.08 -2.05
N SER A 58 -6.21 2.17 -1.30
CA SER A 58 -5.26 1.22 -1.89
C SER A 58 -5.39 -0.21 -1.42
N ALA A 59 -4.83 -1.06 -2.25
CA ALA A 59 -4.63 -2.48 -2.10
C ALA A 59 -3.14 -2.78 -2.00
N GLU A 60 -2.75 -3.73 -1.18
CA GLU A 60 -1.40 -4.30 -1.21
C GLU A 60 -1.43 -5.82 -1.05
N VAL A 61 -0.55 -6.49 -1.80
CA VAL A 61 -0.20 -7.89 -1.60
C VAL A 61 1.31 -8.00 -1.43
N ALA A 62 1.76 -8.54 -0.30
CA ALA A 62 3.17 -8.71 0.01
C ALA A 62 3.50 -10.14 0.41
N TRP A 63 4.68 -10.60 0.00
CA TRP A 63 5.26 -11.85 0.47
C TRP A 63 6.37 -11.56 1.47
N MET A 64 6.32 -12.22 2.63
CA MET A 64 7.21 -12.00 3.76
C MET A 64 7.87 -13.31 4.21
N LEU A 65 9.09 -13.20 4.71
CA LEU A 65 9.91 -14.28 5.26
C LEU A 65 10.29 -13.92 6.69
N ASN A 66 9.98 -14.78 7.66
CA ASN A 66 10.45 -14.60 9.03
C ASN A 66 11.96 -14.84 9.12
N LEU A 67 12.65 -13.95 9.82
CA LEU A 67 14.08 -14.04 10.11
C LEU A 67 14.34 -14.93 11.32
N GLY A 68 15.53 -15.53 11.39
CA GLY A 68 15.87 -16.60 12.34
C GLY A 68 15.72 -16.27 13.84
N SER A 69 15.65 -15.00 14.24
CA SER A 69 15.36 -14.59 15.62
C SER A 69 13.88 -14.70 16.00
N GLY A 70 13.00 -14.95 15.03
CA GLY A 70 11.55 -15.10 15.17
C GLY A 70 10.79 -13.83 15.50
N ARG A 71 11.47 -12.69 15.68
CA ARG A 71 10.86 -11.39 16.01
C ARG A 71 10.81 -10.41 14.84
N ALA A 72 11.29 -10.80 13.67
CA ALA A 72 11.29 -9.95 12.50
C ALA A 72 11.00 -10.74 11.24
N ALA A 73 10.50 -10.05 10.22
CA ALA A 73 10.29 -10.56 8.88
C ALA A 73 10.69 -9.51 7.84
N VAL A 74 11.12 -9.97 6.67
CA VAL A 74 11.41 -9.12 5.51
C VAL A 74 10.66 -9.61 4.30
N GLY A 75 10.37 -8.73 3.37
CA GLY A 75 9.62 -9.13 2.18
C GLY A 75 9.51 -8.06 1.13
N VAL A 76 8.71 -8.36 0.12
CA VAL A 76 8.40 -7.46 -0.98
C VAL A 76 6.91 -7.52 -1.28
N GLY A 77 6.32 -6.37 -1.56
CA GLY A 77 4.92 -6.27 -1.92
C GLY A 77 4.68 -5.36 -3.11
N VAL A 78 3.58 -5.62 -3.78
CA VAL A 78 3.03 -4.76 -4.83
C VAL A 78 1.77 -4.11 -4.31
N PHE A 79 1.63 -2.81 -4.55
CA PHE A 79 0.46 -2.05 -4.14
C PHE A 79 -0.13 -1.29 -5.32
N GLY A 80 -1.41 -0.99 -5.22
CA GLY A 80 -2.13 -0.20 -6.21
C GLY A 80 -3.32 0.51 -5.59
N GLY A 81 -3.71 1.66 -6.14
CA GLY A 81 -4.86 2.39 -5.63
C GLY A 81 -5.19 3.66 -6.41
N ARG A 82 -6.20 4.37 -5.93
CA ARG A 82 -6.74 5.58 -6.56
C ARG A 82 -6.92 6.69 -5.53
N GLU A 83 -6.58 7.91 -5.94
CA GLU A 83 -6.87 9.15 -5.23
C GLU A 83 -8.17 9.74 -5.78
N PHE A 84 -9.15 10.03 -4.91
CA PHE A 84 -10.51 10.37 -5.37
C PHE A 84 -10.65 11.81 -5.89
N ALA A 85 -9.89 12.78 -5.37
CA ALA A 85 -10.07 14.18 -5.79
C ALA A 85 -9.50 14.51 -7.17
N ILE A 86 -8.50 13.76 -7.62
CA ILE A 86 -7.79 14.02 -8.89
C ILE A 86 -7.80 12.81 -9.83
N ASP A 87 -8.53 11.76 -9.47
CA ASP A 87 -8.61 10.49 -10.20
C ASP A 87 -7.27 9.85 -10.57
N ALA A 88 -6.23 10.19 -9.82
CA ALA A 88 -4.90 9.65 -10.03
C ALA A 88 -4.85 8.19 -9.61
N THR A 89 -4.33 7.36 -10.51
CA THR A 89 -4.04 5.95 -10.21
C THR A 89 -2.56 5.82 -9.85
N GLN A 90 -2.26 5.02 -8.83
CA GLN A 90 -0.89 4.67 -8.49
C GLN A 90 -0.68 3.17 -8.37
N LEU A 91 0.51 2.72 -8.75
CA LEU A 91 1.00 1.36 -8.62
C LEU A 91 2.43 1.41 -8.11
N GLY A 92 2.86 0.43 -7.34
CA GLY A 92 4.24 0.41 -6.90
C GLY A 92 4.67 -0.89 -6.26
N VAL A 93 5.95 -0.91 -5.92
CA VAL A 93 6.61 -2.04 -5.26
C VAL A 93 7.33 -1.53 -4.04
N ARG A 94 7.22 -2.24 -2.92
CA ARG A 94 7.90 -1.91 -1.66
C ARG A 94 8.66 -3.11 -1.12
N ALA A 95 9.91 -2.90 -0.73
CA ALA A 95 10.56 -3.76 0.24
C ALA A 95 9.99 -3.44 1.63
N ARG A 96 9.81 -4.47 2.45
CA ARG A 96 9.17 -4.36 3.77
C ARG A 96 10.00 -5.03 4.84
N TYR A 97 9.96 -4.43 6.02
CA TYR A 97 10.48 -4.98 7.26
C TYR A 97 9.39 -4.91 8.32
N ARG A 98 9.10 -6.05 8.93
CA ARG A 98 8.17 -6.17 10.05
C ARG A 98 8.92 -6.61 11.29
N ARG A 99 8.59 -6.00 12.43
CA ARG A 99 9.05 -6.43 13.76
C ARG A 99 7.86 -6.73 14.64
N TRP A 100 7.80 -7.95 15.17
CA TRP A 100 6.80 -8.39 16.13
C TRP A 100 7.06 -7.73 17.49
N LEU A 101 6.07 -7.01 18.03
CA LEU A 101 6.09 -6.45 19.38
C LEU A 101 5.49 -7.42 20.40
N GLY A 102 4.69 -8.37 19.93
CA GLY A 102 4.10 -9.45 20.69
C GLY A 102 3.46 -10.46 19.73
N ARG A 103 2.60 -11.33 20.24
CA ARG A 103 1.94 -12.36 19.41
C ARG A 103 0.93 -11.78 18.41
N HIS A 104 0.37 -10.61 18.71
CA HIS A 104 -0.69 -9.99 17.91
C HIS A 104 -0.37 -8.55 17.49
N ARG A 105 0.81 -8.01 17.82
CA ARG A 105 1.18 -6.63 17.52
C ARG A 105 2.51 -6.59 16.80
N ALA A 106 2.65 -5.67 15.87
CA ALA A 106 3.84 -5.52 15.07
C ALA A 106 4.00 -4.08 14.59
N VAL A 107 5.23 -3.70 14.31
CA VAL A 107 5.55 -2.50 13.52
C VAL A 107 6.02 -2.97 12.16
N ASP A 108 5.58 -2.28 11.12
CA ASP A 108 5.90 -2.57 9.73
C ASP A 108 6.38 -1.28 9.07
N VAL A 109 7.50 -1.35 8.38
CA VAL A 109 8.02 -0.23 7.60
C VAL A 109 8.35 -0.73 6.20
N GLY A 110 8.18 0.14 5.21
CA GLY A 110 8.49 -0.18 3.83
C GLY A 110 9.02 1.01 3.07
N ALA A 111 9.80 0.72 2.04
CA ALA A 111 10.30 1.70 1.10
C ALA A 111 10.37 1.09 -0.29
N GLY A 112 10.18 1.91 -1.31
CA GLY A 112 10.29 1.46 -2.68
C GLY A 112 9.92 2.53 -3.70
N VAL A 113 9.36 2.08 -4.81
CA VAL A 113 9.05 2.90 -5.97
C VAL A 113 7.55 2.96 -6.20
N VAL A 114 7.08 4.11 -6.68
CA VAL A 114 5.69 4.34 -7.05
C VAL A 114 5.64 4.95 -8.44
N LEU A 115 4.66 4.50 -9.21
CA LEU A 115 4.31 4.98 -10.53
C LEU A 115 2.91 5.58 -10.44
N THR A 116 2.73 6.81 -10.90
CA THR A 116 1.46 7.53 -10.85
C THR A 116 1.04 7.99 -12.24
N SER A 117 -0.27 8.14 -12.45
CA SER A 117 -0.88 8.72 -13.64
C SER A 117 -1.90 9.77 -13.23
N VAL A 118 -2.00 10.85 -13.99
CA VAL A 118 -2.94 11.96 -13.73
C VAL A 118 -4.26 11.81 -14.50
N GLY A 119 -4.46 10.67 -15.18
CA GLY A 119 -5.69 10.37 -15.92
C GLY A 119 -6.15 8.92 -15.78
N ALA A 120 -7.47 8.71 -15.92
CA ALA A 120 -8.09 7.40 -15.92
C ALA A 120 -7.57 6.54 -17.09
N GLY A 121 -6.94 5.41 -16.79
CA GLY A 121 -6.44 4.46 -17.79
C GLY A 121 -5.00 4.68 -18.25
N GLY A 122 -4.35 5.78 -17.86
CA GLY A 122 -2.90 5.93 -18.01
C GLY A 122 -2.17 5.08 -16.96
N LEU A 123 -1.28 4.19 -17.40
CA LEU A 123 -0.34 3.53 -16.50
C LEU A 123 1.03 4.17 -16.76
N THR A 124 1.68 4.71 -15.72
CA THR A 124 3.12 5.03 -15.69
C THR A 124 3.61 6.38 -16.28
N GLU A 125 2.92 7.49 -16.04
CA GLU A 125 3.39 8.81 -16.50
C GLU A 125 4.51 9.41 -15.62
N HIS A 126 4.45 9.16 -14.31
CA HIS A 126 5.42 9.68 -13.36
C HIS A 126 5.93 8.59 -12.44
N ALA A 127 7.22 8.66 -12.11
CA ALA A 127 7.87 7.75 -11.18
C ALA A 127 8.42 8.51 -9.97
N GLY A 128 8.41 7.86 -8.82
CA GLY A 128 8.91 8.41 -7.58
C GLY A 128 9.25 7.35 -6.55
N LEU A 129 9.54 7.82 -5.35
CA LEU A 129 9.83 7.00 -4.19
C LEU A 129 8.63 7.00 -3.24
N THR A 130 8.40 5.88 -2.58
CA THR A 130 7.34 5.73 -1.58
C THR A 130 7.91 5.14 -0.30
N THR A 131 7.37 5.58 0.83
CA THR A 131 7.64 5.03 2.14
C THR A 131 6.33 4.70 2.85
N HIS A 132 6.39 3.73 3.74
CA HIS A 132 5.24 3.28 4.51
C HIS A 132 5.69 2.96 5.94
N ALA A 133 4.86 3.29 6.91
CA ALA A 133 4.97 2.84 8.28
C ALA A 133 3.58 2.47 8.79
N ALA A 134 3.47 1.36 9.49
CA ALA A 134 2.24 0.92 10.10
C ALA A 134 2.44 0.25 11.46
N LEU A 135 1.48 0.47 12.33
CA LEU A 135 1.37 -0.17 13.63
C LEU A 135 0.16 -1.12 13.61
N ASP A 136 0.43 -2.39 13.86
CA ASP A 136 -0.58 -3.41 14.09
C ASP A 136 -1.06 -3.36 15.54
N LEU A 137 -2.32 -3.00 15.70
CA LEU A 137 -2.97 -2.80 16.99
C LEU A 137 -3.49 -4.11 17.59
N GLY A 138 -3.47 -5.20 16.83
CA GLY A 138 -4.09 -6.47 17.17
C GLY A 138 -5.37 -6.73 16.38
N GLY A 139 -5.56 -7.99 15.99
CA GLY A 139 -6.70 -8.43 15.20
C GLY A 139 -6.49 -8.13 13.71
N TRP A 140 -7.25 -7.17 13.19
CA TRP A 140 -7.48 -6.94 11.76
C TRP A 140 -7.34 -5.47 11.37
N ILE A 141 -6.99 -4.59 12.32
CA ILE A 141 -6.90 -3.14 12.11
C ILE A 141 -5.48 -2.66 12.36
N ARG A 142 -5.00 -1.78 11.48
CA ARG A 142 -3.69 -1.13 11.56
C ARG A 142 -3.85 0.36 11.39
N LEU A 143 -3.00 1.12 12.08
CA LEU A 143 -2.75 2.52 11.74
C LEU A 143 -1.59 2.54 10.75
N ALA A 144 -1.75 3.20 9.61
CA ALA A 144 -0.76 3.24 8.55
C ALA A 144 -0.61 4.67 8.01
N GLY A 145 0.61 5.01 7.63
CA GLY A 145 0.93 6.26 6.98
C GLY A 145 2.14 6.12 6.09
N GLY A 146 2.43 7.16 5.31
CA GLY A 146 3.51 7.11 4.34
C GLY A 146 3.80 8.44 3.70
N VAL A 147 4.87 8.47 2.93
CA VAL A 147 5.28 9.62 2.13
C VAL A 147 5.56 9.13 0.72
N ASP A 148 4.92 9.77 -0.26
CA ASP A 148 5.24 9.60 -1.68
C ASP A 148 5.99 10.84 -2.17
N TRP A 149 7.10 10.64 -2.87
CA TRP A 149 7.92 11.69 -3.46
C TRP A 149 8.07 11.44 -4.95
N VAL A 150 7.32 12.20 -5.75
CA VAL A 150 7.20 12.04 -7.21
C VAL A 150 7.60 13.36 -7.88
N PRO A 151 8.89 13.55 -8.26
CA PRO A 151 9.44 14.85 -8.64
C PRO A 151 9.00 15.36 -10.02
N ALA A 152 8.43 14.49 -10.87
CA ALA A 152 8.04 14.83 -12.24
C ALA A 152 6.66 15.47 -12.36
N LEU A 153 5.89 15.56 -11.27
CA LEU A 153 4.59 16.24 -11.24
C LEU A 153 4.83 17.75 -11.17
N ARG A 154 4.98 18.38 -12.35
CA ARG A 154 5.06 19.84 -12.48
C ARG A 154 3.69 20.41 -12.82
N TYR A 155 3.40 21.57 -12.24
CA TYR A 155 2.19 22.32 -12.54
C TYR A 155 2.17 22.69 -14.03
N SER A 156 1.18 22.20 -14.77
CA SER A 156 0.92 22.65 -16.14
C SER A 156 -0.07 23.80 -16.08
N THR A 157 0.34 24.96 -16.58
CA THR A 157 -0.53 26.12 -16.84
C THR A 157 -1.29 25.98 -18.16
N ASP A 158 -1.03 24.93 -18.94
CA ASP A 158 -1.68 24.76 -20.23
C ASP A 158 -3.17 24.44 -20.03
N TYR A 159 -4.01 25.11 -20.82
CA TYR A 159 -5.46 25.01 -20.70
C TYR A 159 -5.98 23.77 -21.44
N PRO A 160 -6.84 22.93 -20.82
CA PRO A 160 -7.42 23.08 -19.48
C PRO A 160 -6.45 22.70 -18.35
N PRO A 161 -6.48 23.39 -17.20
CA PRO A 161 -5.60 23.11 -16.07
C PRO A 161 -5.83 21.70 -15.55
N VAL A 162 -4.78 20.88 -15.56
CA VAL A 162 -4.81 19.51 -15.05
C VAL A 162 -4.49 19.56 -13.55
N PRO A 163 -5.28 18.90 -12.66
CA PRO A 163 -4.96 18.81 -11.24
C PRO A 163 -3.59 18.18 -11.05
N VAL A 164 -2.76 18.74 -10.17
CA VAL A 164 -1.36 18.32 -10.07
C VAL A 164 -1.06 17.93 -8.64
N ARG A 165 -0.61 16.69 -8.46
CA ARG A 165 -0.18 16.20 -7.15
C ARG A 165 1.10 16.93 -6.72
N VAL A 166 1.05 17.60 -5.58
CA VAL A 166 2.23 18.26 -4.98
C VAL A 166 3.08 17.25 -4.22
N SER A 167 4.34 17.12 -4.62
CA SER A 167 5.34 16.30 -3.92
C SER A 167 6.12 17.12 -2.89
N PRO A 168 6.40 16.59 -1.68
CA PRO A 168 6.02 15.25 -1.20
C PRO A 168 4.56 15.19 -0.75
N SER A 169 3.95 14.02 -0.89
CA SER A 169 2.60 13.74 -0.45
C SER A 169 2.63 12.89 0.83
N VAL A 170 2.01 13.37 1.91
CA VAL A 170 1.98 12.66 3.21
C VAL A 170 0.58 12.09 3.46
N TYR A 171 0.51 10.83 3.89
CA TYR A 171 -0.73 10.11 4.11
C TYR A 171 -0.81 9.51 5.51
N LEU A 172 -2.01 9.45 6.06
CA LEU A 172 -2.32 8.76 7.30
C LEU A 172 -3.73 8.16 7.22
N GLY A 173 -3.91 6.96 7.78
CA GLY A 173 -5.21 6.33 7.88
C GLY A 173 -5.12 4.93 8.46
N PHE A 174 -6.08 4.11 8.08
CA PHE A 174 -6.20 2.76 8.62
C PHE A 174 -6.10 1.71 7.52
N SER A 175 -5.53 0.56 7.89
CA SER A 175 -5.51 -0.62 7.03
C SER A 175 -6.27 -1.75 7.68
N LEU A 176 -6.95 -2.55 6.85
CA LEU A 176 -7.48 -3.83 7.24
C LEU A 176 -6.52 -4.94 6.79
N THR A 177 -6.15 -5.83 7.70
CA THR A 177 -5.35 -7.03 7.40
C THR A 177 -6.23 -8.26 7.25
N ARG A 178 -5.73 -9.28 6.55
CA ARG A 178 -6.43 -10.55 6.30
C ARG A 178 -7.70 -10.38 5.45
N THR A 179 -7.78 -9.27 4.73
CA THR A 179 -8.84 -9.05 3.75
C THR A 179 -8.58 -10.00 2.58
N PRO A 180 -9.55 -10.82 2.15
CA PRO A 180 -9.41 -11.63 0.94
C PRO A 180 -8.94 -10.74 -0.20
N ALA A 181 -7.86 -11.10 -0.90
CA ALA A 181 -7.31 -10.30 -2.00
C ALA A 181 -8.40 -9.85 -2.99
N ARG A 182 -9.41 -10.71 -3.23
CA ARG A 182 -10.59 -10.41 -4.05
C ARG A 182 -11.43 -9.22 -3.54
N LEU A 183 -11.61 -9.06 -2.23
CA LEU A 183 -12.36 -7.93 -1.65
C LEU A 183 -11.54 -6.64 -1.72
N VAL A 184 -10.23 -6.75 -1.57
CA VAL A 184 -9.29 -5.63 -1.71
C VAL A 184 -9.30 -5.10 -3.15
N TRP A 185 -9.14 -5.99 -4.14
CA TRP A 185 -9.18 -5.64 -5.56
C TRP A 185 -10.58 -5.26 -6.04
N ALA A 186 -11.64 -5.86 -5.49
CA ALA A 186 -13.00 -5.42 -5.76
C ALA A 186 -13.27 -4.04 -5.16
N ALA A 187 -12.73 -3.67 -3.99
CA ALA A 187 -12.86 -2.32 -3.46
C ALA A 187 -12.04 -1.30 -4.27
N ALA A 188 -10.80 -1.63 -4.65
CA ALA A 188 -9.97 -0.78 -5.51
C ALA A 188 -10.56 -0.62 -6.92
N GLY A 189 -11.04 -1.72 -7.51
CA GLY A 189 -11.70 -1.75 -8.82
C GLY A 189 -13.12 -1.18 -8.82
N ALA A 190 -13.89 -1.36 -7.74
CA ALA A 190 -15.21 -0.74 -7.58
C ALA A 190 -15.09 0.74 -7.25
N GLY A 191 -14.07 1.19 -6.53
CA GLY A 191 -13.70 2.62 -6.47
C GLY A 191 -13.34 3.15 -7.87
N GLY A 192 -12.69 2.32 -8.70
CA GLY A 192 -12.51 2.51 -10.13
C GLY A 192 -13.83 2.74 -10.90
N LEU A 193 -14.77 1.79 -10.76
CA LEU A 193 -16.05 1.75 -11.47
C LEU A 193 -17.08 2.77 -10.97
N LEU A 194 -17.12 3.06 -9.67
CA LEU A 194 -18.06 4.03 -9.08
C LEU A 194 -17.72 5.45 -9.47
N ALA A 195 -16.43 5.80 -9.54
CA ALA A 195 -16.02 7.09 -10.08
C ALA A 195 -16.27 7.19 -11.60
N ALA A 196 -16.03 6.11 -12.36
CA ALA A 196 -16.40 6.06 -13.79
C ALA A 196 -17.93 6.11 -14.05
N ALA A 197 -18.75 5.78 -13.04
CA ALA A 197 -20.20 5.89 -13.10
C ALA A 197 -20.75 7.27 -12.67
N TRP A 198 -19.89 8.14 -12.11
CA TRP A 198 -20.23 9.54 -11.80
C TRP A 198 -19.82 10.52 -12.91
N ASP A 199 -19.00 10.08 -13.87
CA ASP A 199 -18.56 10.85 -15.03
C ASP A 199 -19.43 10.63 -16.30
N ASN A 200 -20.59 9.96 -16.17
CA ASN A 200 -21.63 9.83 -17.22
C ASN A 200 -22.95 10.46 -16.75
#